data_AF-H9X1K3-F1
#
_entry.id   AF-H9X1K3-F1
#
_cell.length_a   1.000
_cell.length_b   1.000
_cell.length_c   1.000
_cell.angle_alpha   90.00
_cell.angle_beta   90.00
_cell.angle_gamma   90.00
#
_symmetry.space_group_name_H-M   'P 1'
#
loop_
_entity.id
_entity.type
_entity.pdbx_description
1 polymer ?
#
loop_
_entity_poly.entity_id
_entity_poly.type
_entity_poly.pdbx_seq_one_letter_code
_entity_poly.pdbx_strand_id
1 'polypeptide(L)'
;QKMLYGNPKLEGCIDELNEAELVYNIKLKAAVASLKARVPDIKVVYIDIFDSFMDIVRNPAKYGFETSNRGCCGTGYIEVGITCNSNVSSICPDASKYVFWDAVHSTERTYRLTAKIVLDKYISQLLS
;
A
#
# COMPACT_ATOMS: atom_id res chain seq x y z
N GLN A 1 1.00 5.81 1.16
CA GLN A 1 2.37 5.44 1.46
C GLN A 1 3.17 6.72 1.57
N LYS A 2 4.29 6.77 2.30
CA LYS A 2 5.29 7.81 2.04
C LYS A 2 6.48 7.08 1.46
N MET A 3 6.94 7.48 0.28
CA MET A 3 8.18 6.98 -0.28
C MET A 3 9.30 7.46 0.65
N LEU A 4 9.99 6.52 1.27
CA LEU A 4 11.14 6.79 2.12
C LEU A 4 12.41 6.48 1.33
N TYR A 5 13.51 7.12 1.71
CA TYR A 5 14.80 6.66 1.24
C TYR A 5 15.05 5.25 1.79
N GLY A 6 15.38 4.30 0.90
CA GLY A 6 15.75 2.93 1.32
C GLY A 6 17.11 2.83 2.01
N ASN A 7 17.86 3.93 2.13
CA ASN A 7 19.20 3.92 2.69
C ASN A 7 19.16 4.19 4.21
N PRO A 8 19.73 3.32 5.07
CA PRO A 8 19.81 3.55 6.51
C PRO A 8 20.50 4.86 6.93
N LYS A 9 21.29 5.48 6.04
CA LYS A 9 21.97 6.78 6.26
C LYS A 9 21.18 7.99 5.78
N LEU A 10 20.13 7.77 4.98
CA LEU A 10 19.21 8.81 4.53
C LEU A 10 17.88 8.52 5.22
N GLU A 11 17.71 9.07 6.41
CA GLU A 11 16.41 8.99 7.09
C GLU A 11 15.51 10.10 6.54
N GLY A 12 14.33 9.74 6.03
CA GLY A 12 13.37 10.74 5.58
C GLY A 12 12.48 10.28 4.43
N CYS A 13 11.59 11.20 4.07
CA CYS A 13 10.68 11.07 2.95
C CYS A 13 11.34 11.60 1.68
N ILE A 14 11.03 10.99 0.53
CA ILE A 14 11.34 11.53 -0.78
C ILE A 14 10.19 12.47 -1.16
N ASP A 15 10.33 13.74 -0.81
CA ASP A 15 9.24 14.72 -0.89
C ASP A 15 8.70 14.84 -2.32
N GLU A 16 9.55 14.82 -3.34
CA GLU A 16 9.12 14.92 -4.74
C GLU A 16 8.19 13.77 -5.14
N LEU A 17 8.46 12.55 -4.67
CA LEU A 17 7.63 11.38 -4.98
C LEU A 17 6.31 11.40 -4.21
N ASN A 18 6.33 11.89 -2.97
CA ASN A 18 5.13 12.04 -2.16
C ASN A 18 4.20 13.14 -2.71
N GLU A 19 4.76 14.25 -3.20
CA GLU A 19 4.02 15.29 -3.89
C GLU A 19 3.43 14.79 -5.21
N ALA A 20 4.21 14.04 -6.00
CA ALA A 20 3.72 13.44 -7.23
C ALA A 20 2.55 12.48 -6.99
N GLU A 21 2.62 11.65 -5.94
CA GLU A 21 1.54 10.75 -5.53
C GLU A 21 0.27 11.52 -5.14
N LEU A 22 0.41 12.61 -4.36
CA LEU A 22 -0.72 13.47 -3.98
C LEU A 22 -1.40 14.08 -5.21
N VAL A 23 -0.61 14.64 -6.13
CA VAL A 23 -1.13 15.26 -7.37
C VAL A 23 -1.81 14.21 -8.25
N TYR A 24 -1.22 13.00 -8.36
CA TYR A 24 -1.82 11.90 -9.11
C TYR A 24 -3.20 11.52 -8.56
N ASN A 25 -3.32 11.34 -7.24
CA ASN A 25 -4.58 10.94 -6.61
C ASN A 25 -5.68 12.00 -6.77
N ILE A 26 -5.34 13.29 -6.67
CA ILE A 26 -6.26 14.40 -6.93
C ILE A 26 -6.77 14.36 -8.38
N LYS A 27 -5.85 14.22 -9.35
CA LYS A 27 -6.20 14.18 -10.78
C LYS A 27 -7.00 12.94 -11.15
N LEU A 28 -6.67 11.78 -10.57
CA LEU A 28 -7.40 10.53 -10.78
C LEU A 28 -8.85 10.65 -10.32
N LYS A 29 -9.09 11.20 -9.12
CA LYS A 29 -10.44 11.41 -8.60
C LYS A 29 -11.27 12.34 -9.50
N ALA A 30 -10.66 13.43 -9.99
CA ALA A 30 -11.31 14.35 -10.92
C ALA A 30 -11.61 13.68 -12.29
N ALA A 31 -10.68 12.90 -12.83
CA ALA A 31 -10.86 12.18 -14.08
C ALA A 31 -11.99 11.14 -13.98
N VAL A 32 -12.06 10.39 -12.87
CA VAL A 32 -13.15 9.45 -12.61
C VAL A 32 -14.51 10.15 -12.50
N ALA A 33 -14.58 11.31 -11.82
CA ALA A 33 -15.81 12.11 -11.77
C ALA A 33 -16.23 12.61 -13.17
N SER A 34 -15.28 13.08 -13.98
CA SER A 34 -15.54 13.48 -15.37
C SER A 34 -16.00 12.31 -16.25
N LEU A 35 -15.43 11.12 -16.05
CA LEU A 35 -15.84 9.92 -16.78
C LEU A 35 -17.28 9.53 -16.46
N LYS A 36 -17.66 9.51 -15.17
CA LYS A 36 -19.04 9.27 -14.72
C LYS A 36 -20.05 10.23 -15.36
N ALA A 37 -19.69 11.50 -15.49
CA ALA A 37 -20.57 12.50 -16.08
C ALA A 37 -20.73 12.36 -17.60
N ARG A 38 -19.71 11.84 -18.30
CA ARG A 38 -19.72 11.70 -19.77
C ARG A 38 -20.33 10.40 -20.26
N VAL A 39 -20.29 9.34 -19.46
CA VAL A 39 -20.75 8.00 -19.86
C VAL A 39 -21.68 7.44 -18.77
N PRO A 40 -22.95 7.90 -18.72
CA PRO A 40 -23.86 7.52 -17.64
C PRO A 40 -24.25 6.03 -17.66
N ASP A 41 -24.09 5.36 -18.80
CA ASP A 41 -24.46 3.95 -18.98
C ASP A 41 -23.42 2.97 -18.42
N ILE A 42 -22.24 3.46 -17.99
CA ILE A 42 -21.24 2.64 -17.32
C ILE A 42 -21.16 2.97 -15.84
N LYS A 43 -21.05 1.92 -15.05
CA LYS A 43 -20.83 2.05 -13.62
C LYS A 43 -19.34 2.22 -13.34
N VAL A 44 -18.97 3.39 -12.86
CA VAL A 44 -17.60 3.69 -12.41
C VAL A 44 -17.63 3.94 -10.91
N VAL A 45 -16.70 3.35 -10.16
CA VAL A 45 -16.54 3.58 -8.72
C VAL A 45 -15.10 3.99 -8.46
N TYR A 46 -14.90 5.07 -7.71
CA TYR A 46 -13.58 5.47 -7.24
C TYR A 46 -13.35 4.81 -5.89
N ILE A 47 -12.28 4.02 -5.78
CA ILE A 47 -11.88 3.33 -4.56
C ILE A 47 -10.63 4.01 -4.01
N ASP A 48 -10.75 4.60 -2.82
CA ASP A 48 -9.61 5.14 -2.09
C ASP A 48 -8.92 4.02 -1.30
N ILE A 49 -8.13 3.24 -2.02
CA ILE A 49 -7.32 2.17 -1.42
C ILE A 49 -6.19 2.73 -0.56
N PHE A 50 -5.70 3.93 -0.89
CA PHE A 50 -4.59 4.57 -0.19
C PHE A 50 -4.95 4.81 1.28
N ASP A 51 -6.10 5.42 1.53
CA ASP A 51 -6.54 5.71 2.91
C ASP A 51 -6.74 4.42 3.72
N SER A 52 -7.38 3.43 3.10
CA SER A 52 -7.65 2.12 3.71
C SER A 52 -6.35 1.37 4.08
N PHE A 53 -5.37 1.38 3.16
CA PHE A 53 -4.05 0.78 3.40
C PHE A 53 -3.24 1.56 4.44
N MET A 54 -3.28 2.90 4.39
CA MET A 54 -2.53 3.74 5.32
C MET A 54 -3.01 3.65 6.76
N ASP A 55 -4.28 3.33 7.01
CA ASP A 55 -4.73 3.00 8.37
C ASP A 55 -4.01 1.76 8.92
N ILE A 56 -3.76 0.73 8.10
CA ILE A 56 -3.00 -0.45 8.50
C ILE A 56 -1.54 -0.08 8.81
N VAL A 57 -0.91 0.70 7.92
CA VAL A 57 0.50 1.11 8.08
C VAL A 57 0.71 1.97 9.33
N ARG A 58 -0.20 2.90 9.60
CA ARG A 58 -0.13 3.84 10.74
C ARG A 58 -0.55 3.19 12.06
N ASN A 59 -1.46 2.21 12.01
CA ASN A 59 -1.98 1.53 13.19
C ASN A 59 -1.75 0.00 13.13
N PRO A 60 -0.50 -0.49 12.95
CA PRO A 60 -0.24 -1.91 12.71
C PRO A 60 -0.74 -2.81 13.83
N ALA A 61 -0.59 -2.36 15.09
CA ALA A 61 -1.03 -3.10 16.27
C ALA A 61 -2.56 -3.32 16.31
N LYS A 62 -3.36 -2.35 15.81
CA LYS A 62 -4.83 -2.49 15.69
C LYS A 62 -5.22 -3.68 14.82
N TYR A 63 -4.36 -4.03 13.87
CA TYR A 63 -4.56 -5.12 12.93
C TYR A 63 -3.75 -6.37 13.25
N GLY A 64 -3.04 -6.38 14.39
CA GLY A 64 -2.23 -7.50 14.86
C GLY A 64 -0.91 -7.68 14.10
N PHE A 65 -0.33 -6.60 13.58
CA PHE A 65 1.04 -6.56 13.06
C PHE A 65 2.01 -6.03 14.11
N GLU A 66 3.23 -6.53 14.10
CA GLU A 66 4.32 -6.11 14.98
C GLU A 66 5.20 -5.02 14.32
N THR A 67 5.23 -4.96 12.99
CA THR A 67 6.12 -4.07 12.24
C THR A 67 5.46 -3.55 10.97
N SER A 68 5.58 -2.24 10.73
CA SER A 68 5.14 -1.56 9.50
C SER A 68 6.20 -0.66 8.87
N ASN A 69 7.42 -0.60 9.42
CA ASN A 69 8.47 0.31 8.97
C ASN A 69 9.67 -0.40 8.30
N ARG A 70 9.57 -1.72 8.09
CA ARG A 70 10.53 -2.53 7.32
C ARG A 70 9.84 -3.78 6.77
N GLY A 71 10.40 -4.33 5.69
CA GLY A 71 10.03 -5.62 5.14
C GLY A 71 10.43 -6.81 6.03
N CYS A 72 9.79 -7.96 5.80
CA CYS A 72 10.19 -9.26 6.34
C CYS A 72 11.49 -9.79 5.70
N CYS A 73 11.81 -9.33 4.50
CA CYS A 73 12.89 -9.83 3.66
C CYS A 73 14.16 -9.00 3.76
N GLY A 74 15.31 -9.66 3.92
CA GLY A 74 16.62 -9.05 4.05
C GLY A 74 16.68 -8.09 5.24
N THR A 75 17.23 -6.90 5.02
CA THR A 75 17.16 -5.79 5.96
C THR A 75 15.76 -5.18 6.04
N GLY A 76 14.98 -5.31 4.97
CA GLY A 76 13.62 -4.80 4.84
C GLY A 76 13.55 -3.34 4.38
N TYR A 77 14.68 -2.74 3.98
CA TYR A 77 14.79 -1.33 3.61
C TYR A 77 15.15 -1.10 2.14
N ILE A 78 15.87 -2.04 1.51
CA ILE A 78 16.34 -1.91 0.13
C ILE A 78 15.98 -3.09 -0.76
N GLU A 79 15.71 -4.25 -0.16
CA GLU A 79 15.49 -5.48 -0.89
C GLU A 79 14.15 -5.41 -1.63
N VAL A 80 14.17 -5.79 -2.90
CA VAL A 80 13.00 -5.80 -3.78
C VAL A 80 13.24 -6.79 -4.92
N GLY A 81 12.21 -7.52 -5.31
CA GLY A 81 12.28 -8.44 -6.45
C GLY A 81 13.41 -9.47 -6.27
N ILE A 82 14.40 -9.48 -7.17
CA ILE A 82 15.45 -10.52 -7.16
C ILE A 82 16.36 -10.48 -5.94
N THR A 83 16.53 -9.33 -5.27
CA THR A 83 17.33 -9.26 -4.03
C THR A 83 16.57 -9.79 -2.83
N CYS A 84 15.24 -9.90 -2.94
CA CYS A 84 14.38 -10.49 -1.94
C CYS A 84 13.99 -11.93 -2.32
N ASN A 85 14.91 -12.86 -2.11
CA ASN A 85 14.62 -14.30 -2.21
C ASN A 85 15.48 -15.08 -1.20
N SER A 86 15.05 -16.29 -0.84
CA SER A 86 15.69 -17.11 0.19
C SER A 86 17.13 -17.52 -0.11
N ASN A 87 17.57 -17.44 -1.37
CA ASN A 87 18.95 -17.75 -1.76
C ASN A 87 19.88 -16.52 -1.66
N VAL A 88 19.32 -15.31 -1.60
CA VAL A 88 20.07 -14.05 -1.63
C VAL A 88 19.95 -13.28 -0.31
N SER A 89 18.81 -13.39 0.38
CA SER A 89 18.51 -12.64 1.60
C SER A 89 17.86 -13.52 2.66
N SER A 90 18.09 -13.20 3.93
CA SER A 90 17.33 -13.81 5.03
C SER A 90 15.85 -13.46 4.93
N ILE A 91 14.98 -14.35 5.38
CA ILE A 91 13.54 -14.12 5.45
C ILE A 91 13.12 -14.24 6.91
N CYS A 92 12.27 -13.33 7.39
CA CYS A 92 11.76 -13.39 8.75
C CYS A 92 10.97 -14.70 9.00
N PRO A 93 10.93 -15.24 10.23
CA PRO A 93 10.27 -16.51 10.52
C PRO A 93 8.74 -16.48 10.31
N ASP A 94 8.12 -15.31 10.42
CA ASP A 94 6.67 -15.14 10.32
C ASP A 94 6.33 -13.82 9.62
N ALA A 95 6.14 -13.89 8.30
CA ALA A 95 5.75 -12.75 7.48
C ALA A 95 4.35 -12.21 7.85
N SER A 96 3.50 -12.98 8.53
CA SER A 96 2.17 -12.51 8.91
C SER A 96 2.25 -11.38 9.94
N LYS A 97 3.36 -11.24 10.67
CA LYS A 97 3.57 -10.16 11.66
C LYS A 97 4.04 -8.84 11.03
N TYR A 98 4.32 -8.82 9.73
CA TYR A 98 4.84 -7.66 9.02
C TYR A 98 3.80 -7.12 8.05
N VAL A 99 3.69 -5.79 7.98
CA VAL A 99 2.86 -5.14 6.95
C VAL A 99 3.49 -5.32 5.56
N PHE A 100 4.82 -5.21 5.48
CA PHE A 100 5.60 -5.27 4.24
C PHE A 100 6.37 -6.59 4.08
N TRP A 101 6.37 -7.13 2.88
CA TRP A 101 7.18 -8.29 2.50
C TRP A 101 8.63 -7.86 2.25
N ASP A 102 8.80 -6.86 1.38
CA ASP A 102 10.09 -6.27 1.01
C ASP A 102 10.03 -4.74 1.18
N ALA A 103 10.97 -3.97 0.60
CA ALA A 103 10.99 -2.52 0.75
C ALA A 103 9.79 -1.78 0.12
N VAL A 104 9.02 -2.44 -0.76
CA VAL A 104 7.96 -1.82 -1.58
C VAL A 104 6.63 -2.57 -1.47
N HIS A 105 6.66 -3.90 -1.50
CA HIS A 105 5.49 -4.76 -1.58
C HIS A 105 4.98 -5.17 -0.21
N SER A 106 3.66 -5.26 -0.07
CA SER A 106 2.99 -5.70 1.15
C SER A 106 3.03 -7.22 1.31
N THR A 107 2.87 -7.72 2.53
CA THR A 107 2.69 -9.17 2.75
C THR A 107 1.33 -9.63 2.27
N GLU A 108 1.19 -10.95 2.04
CA GLU A 108 -0.09 -11.56 1.68
C GLU A 108 -1.20 -11.21 2.69
N ARG A 109 -0.89 -11.25 4.00
CA ARG A 109 -1.85 -10.90 5.05
C ARG A 109 -2.36 -9.46 4.89
N THR A 110 -1.46 -8.52 4.63
CA THR A 110 -1.80 -7.12 4.40
C THR A 110 -2.67 -6.95 3.16
N TYR A 111 -2.37 -7.65 2.06
CA TYR A 111 -3.22 -7.63 0.87
C TYR A 111 -4.62 -8.18 1.16
N ARG A 112 -4.73 -9.33 1.84
CA ARG A 112 -6.04 -9.92 2.23
C ARG A 112 -6.86 -8.96 3.09
N LEU A 113 -6.23 -8.33 4.07
CA LEU A 113 -6.89 -7.38 4.96
C LEU A 113 -7.34 -6.10 4.22
N THR A 114 -6.46 -5.55 3.38
CA THR A 114 -6.78 -4.36 2.57
C THR A 114 -7.95 -4.64 1.64
N ALA A 115 -7.93 -5.79 0.94
CA ALA A 115 -9.02 -6.21 0.07
C ALA A 115 -10.34 -6.33 0.85
N LYS A 116 -10.31 -6.95 2.04
CA LYS A 116 -11.49 -7.03 2.91
C LYS A 116 -12.04 -5.65 3.29
N ILE A 117 -11.19 -4.74 3.77
CA ILE A 117 -11.60 -3.39 4.18
C ILE A 117 -12.20 -2.63 2.99
N VAL A 118 -11.55 -2.70 1.83
CA VAL A 118 -12.03 -2.06 0.60
C VAL A 118 -13.38 -2.64 0.17
N LEU A 119 -13.53 -3.96 0.15
CA LEU A 119 -14.81 -4.58 -0.20
C LEU A 119 -15.89 -4.16 0.79
N ASP A 120 -15.67 -4.29 2.10
CA ASP A 120 -16.65 -3.89 3.11
C ASP A 120 -17.08 -2.42 2.97
N LYS A 121 -16.16 -1.51 2.59
CA LYS A 121 -16.42 -0.07 2.40
C LYS A 121 -17.14 0.27 1.09
N TYR A 122 -16.87 -0.45 0.00
CA TYR A 122 -17.31 -0.07 -1.35
C TYR A 122 -18.26 -1.07 -2.01
N ILE A 123 -18.56 -2.23 -1.41
CA ILE A 123 -19.38 -3.27 -2.04
C ILE A 123 -20.78 -2.77 -2.42
N SER A 124 -21.40 -1.92 -1.59
CA SER A 124 -22.70 -1.33 -1.89
C SER A 124 -22.64 -0.47 -3.16
N GLN A 125 -21.60 0.35 -3.29
CA GLN A 125 -21.36 1.16 -4.49
C GLN A 125 -21.03 0.30 -5.71
N LEU A 126 -20.46 -0.90 -5.54
CA LEU A 126 -20.13 -1.82 -6.63
C LEU A 126 -21.32 -2.67 -7.08
N LEU A 127 -22.30 -2.92 -6.20
CA LEU A 127 -23.48 -3.75 -6.50
C LEU A 127 -24.77 -2.96 -6.78
N SER A 128 -24.84 -1.67 -6.42
CA SER A 128 -26.00 -0.78 -6.68
C SER A 128 -26.23 -0.39 -8.14
#